data_AF-A0A920H5L2-F1
#
_entry.id   AF-A0A920H5L2-F1
#
_cell.length_a   1.000
_cell.length_b   1.000
_cell.length_c   1.000
_cell.angle_alpha   90.00
_cell.angle_beta   90.00
_cell.angle_gamma   90.00
#
_symmetry.space_group_name_H-M   'P 1'
#
loop_
_entity.id
_entity.type
_entity.pdbx_description
1 polymer ?
#
loop_
_entity_poly.entity_id
_entity_poly.type
_entity_poly.pdbx_seq_one_letter_code
_entity_poly.pdbx_strand_id
1 'polypeptide(L)'
;MSSTPTLFNSGTLRPQLSSCYLSTIPDDLRGIFGGITDDALLSKFAGGLGNDWSRVRGMGTHIKGTNGKSQGVVPFLKVANDTAVAVNQGGKRKGAMCAYLETWHLDIEEFLELRKNTGDDRRRTHDMNTANWIPDLFMKRVVEESVWTLFSPNDVPDLHETYGKDFENKYCNYEKLAKEGKIENYKEVSAVDLWKKCLECFLKLDILGLPLKIHVIFALLKNTLALFTLQTYAPRLL
;
A
#
# COMPACT_ATOMS: atom_id res chain seq x y z
N MET A 1 -28.41 1.66 -11.97
CA MET A 1 -27.65 2.66 -12.76
C MET A 1 -26.26 2.12 -13.01
N SER A 2 -25.74 2.22 -14.23
CA SER A 2 -24.38 1.78 -14.58
C SER A 2 -23.31 2.70 -13.97
N SER A 3 -22.06 2.23 -13.92
CA SER A 3 -20.94 3.01 -13.40
C SER A 3 -20.67 4.25 -14.25
N THR A 4 -20.08 5.28 -13.64
CA THR A 4 -19.71 6.53 -14.32
C THR A 4 -18.95 6.36 -15.64
N PRO A 5 -17.87 5.57 -15.75
CA PRO A 5 -17.17 5.38 -17.03
C PRO A 5 -18.07 4.78 -18.12
N THR A 6 -18.95 3.84 -17.75
CA THR A 6 -19.92 3.26 -18.69
C THR A 6 -20.87 4.33 -19.22
N LEU A 7 -21.40 5.19 -18.35
CA LEU A 7 -22.30 6.27 -18.75
C LEU A 7 -21.63 7.34 -19.64
N PHE A 8 -20.35 7.65 -19.38
CA PHE A 8 -19.62 8.66 -20.16
C PHE A 8 -19.13 8.16 -21.52
N ASN A 9 -18.75 6.88 -21.61
CA ASN A 9 -17.97 6.38 -22.75
C ASN A 9 -18.73 5.39 -23.64
N SER A 10 -19.91 4.90 -23.24
CA SER A 10 -20.72 4.00 -24.08
C SER A 10 -21.12 4.69 -25.39
N GLY A 11 -20.92 4.01 -26.52
CA GLY A 11 -21.21 4.54 -27.86
C GLY A 11 -20.18 5.54 -28.41
N THR A 12 -19.06 5.78 -27.72
CA THR A 12 -17.97 6.63 -28.20
C THR A 12 -16.89 5.83 -28.95
N LEU A 13 -15.98 6.52 -29.65
CA LEU A 13 -14.93 5.90 -30.47
C LEU A 13 -13.91 5.05 -29.68
N ARG A 14 -13.73 5.33 -28.38
CA ARG A 14 -12.84 4.60 -27.48
C ARG A 14 -13.55 4.34 -26.15
N PRO A 15 -14.45 3.35 -26.11
CA PRO A 15 -15.36 3.15 -24.99
C PRO A 15 -14.65 2.49 -23.80
N GLN A 16 -13.98 3.27 -22.97
CA GLN A 16 -13.43 2.80 -21.70
C GLN A 16 -14.56 2.67 -20.67
N LEU A 17 -15.20 1.50 -20.60
CA LEU A 17 -16.39 1.28 -19.77
C LEU A 17 -16.06 0.93 -18.30
N SER A 18 -14.84 0.47 -18.06
CA SER A 18 -14.29 0.15 -16.75
C SER A 18 -13.31 1.24 -16.31
N SER A 19 -13.18 1.47 -15.01
CA SER A 19 -12.28 2.51 -14.48
C SER A 19 -11.55 2.10 -13.21
N CYS A 20 -11.57 0.83 -12.80
CA CYS A 20 -10.87 0.38 -11.59
C CYS A 20 -9.93 -0.75 -12.00
N TYR A 21 -8.65 -0.58 -11.70
CA TYR A 21 -7.61 -1.53 -12.06
C TYR A 21 -6.77 -1.87 -10.84
N LEU A 22 -6.37 -3.14 -10.77
CA LEU A 22 -5.47 -3.66 -9.76
C LEU A 22 -4.24 -4.20 -10.48
N SER A 23 -3.05 -3.85 -10.00
CA SER A 23 -1.79 -4.39 -10.49
C SER A 23 -0.88 -4.75 -9.33
N THR A 24 0.02 -5.70 -9.56
CA THR A 24 1.06 -6.08 -8.60
C THR A 24 2.41 -5.75 -9.22
N ILE A 25 3.23 -5.01 -8.49
CA ILE A 25 4.52 -4.53 -8.96
C ILE A 25 5.60 -5.58 -8.65
N PRO A 26 6.33 -6.10 -9.66
CA PRO A 26 7.41 -7.07 -9.44
C PRO A 26 8.69 -6.39 -8.88
N ASP A 27 9.57 -7.17 -8.25
CA ASP A 27 10.84 -6.69 -7.65
C ASP A 27 12.01 -6.68 -8.64
N ASP A 28 11.82 -6.03 -9.79
CA ASP A 28 12.89 -5.74 -10.74
C ASP A 28 12.70 -4.36 -11.37
N LEU A 29 13.81 -3.68 -11.70
CA LEU A 29 13.74 -2.29 -12.14
C LEU A 29 12.89 -2.12 -13.42
N ARG A 30 12.98 -3.07 -14.36
CA ARG A 30 12.21 -3.00 -15.60
C ARG A 30 10.73 -3.21 -15.34
N GLY A 31 10.38 -4.15 -14.45
CA GLY A 31 9.02 -4.41 -14.03
C GLY A 31 8.41 -3.27 -13.21
N ILE A 32 9.17 -2.62 -12.33
CA ILE A 32 8.73 -1.42 -11.59
C ILE A 32 8.36 -0.29 -12.55
N PHE A 33 9.28 0.08 -13.46
CA PHE A 33 9.00 1.12 -14.44
C PHE A 33 7.95 0.69 -15.50
N GLY A 34 7.82 -0.61 -15.76
CA GLY A 34 6.72 -1.18 -16.54
C GLY A 34 5.37 -0.91 -15.88
N GLY A 35 5.24 -1.22 -14.58
CA GLY A 35 4.03 -0.94 -13.81
C GLY A 35 3.67 0.55 -13.79
N ILE A 36 4.66 1.44 -13.60
CA ILE A 36 4.45 2.91 -13.67
C ILE A 36 4.00 3.35 -15.07
N THR A 37 4.52 2.70 -16.13
CA THR A 37 4.08 2.97 -17.51
C THR A 37 2.63 2.53 -17.71
N ASP A 38 2.26 1.36 -17.21
CA ASP A 38 0.88 0.86 -17.26
C ASP A 38 -0.07 1.77 -16.48
N ASP A 39 0.34 2.25 -15.30
CA ASP A 39 -0.40 3.21 -14.50
C ASP A 39 -0.65 4.52 -15.26
N ALA A 40 0.36 5.05 -15.94
CA ALA A 40 0.21 6.22 -16.80
C ALA A 40 -0.80 5.98 -17.94
N LEU A 41 -0.72 4.82 -18.61
CA LEU A 41 -1.62 4.49 -19.72
C LEU A 41 -3.07 4.30 -19.27
N LEU A 42 -3.28 3.67 -18.10
CA LEU A 42 -4.60 3.46 -17.52
C LEU A 42 -5.19 4.77 -16.96
N SER A 43 -4.37 5.60 -16.31
CA SER A 43 -4.81 6.89 -15.78
C SER A 43 -5.23 7.86 -16.89
N LYS A 44 -4.61 7.79 -18.08
CA LYS A 44 -4.92 8.64 -19.24
C LYS A 44 -6.42 8.73 -19.56
N PHE A 45 -7.18 7.66 -19.36
CA PHE A 45 -8.62 7.59 -19.64
C PHE A 45 -9.49 7.50 -18.38
N ALA A 46 -9.05 8.12 -17.29
CA ALA A 46 -9.76 8.18 -16.02
C ALA A 46 -9.87 6.85 -15.27
N GLY A 47 -8.87 5.98 -15.41
CA GLY A 47 -8.69 4.83 -14.52
C GLY A 47 -8.28 5.26 -13.10
N GLY A 48 -8.90 4.65 -12.10
CA GLY A 48 -8.43 4.58 -10.72
C GLY A 48 -7.59 3.32 -10.54
N LEU A 49 -6.50 3.45 -9.79
CA LEU A 49 -5.44 2.45 -9.72
C LEU A 49 -5.23 1.98 -8.28
N GLY A 50 -5.15 0.66 -8.10
CA GLY A 50 -4.67 0.02 -6.88
C GLY A 50 -3.43 -0.80 -7.19
N ASN A 51 -2.29 -0.38 -6.70
CA ASN A 51 -1.01 -1.05 -6.94
C ASN A 51 -0.57 -1.76 -5.68
N ASP A 52 -0.31 -3.05 -5.77
CA ASP A 52 0.33 -3.81 -4.70
C ASP A 52 1.86 -3.74 -4.86
N TRP A 53 2.50 -3.16 -3.84
CA TRP A 53 3.94 -2.93 -3.80
C TRP A 53 4.67 -3.91 -2.87
N SER A 54 3.96 -4.87 -2.28
CA SER A 54 4.48 -5.76 -1.23
C SER A 54 5.63 -6.66 -1.67
N ARG A 55 5.78 -6.88 -2.99
CA ARG A 55 6.88 -7.67 -3.54
C ARG A 55 8.18 -6.88 -3.65
N VAL A 56 8.13 -5.55 -3.75
CA VAL A 56 9.32 -4.71 -3.93
C VAL A 56 10.18 -4.75 -2.68
N ARG A 57 11.48 -5.02 -2.82
CA ARG A 57 12.39 -5.24 -1.69
C ARG A 57 12.49 -4.03 -0.75
N GLY A 58 12.51 -4.32 0.55
CA GLY A 58 12.65 -3.33 1.60
C GLY A 58 14.04 -2.68 1.69
N MET A 59 14.14 -1.64 2.50
CA MET A 59 15.38 -0.92 2.74
C MET A 59 16.51 -1.83 3.25
N GLY A 60 17.75 -1.53 2.88
CA GLY A 60 18.93 -2.26 3.34
C GLY A 60 19.19 -3.59 2.60
N THR A 61 18.23 -4.07 1.82
CA THR A 61 18.36 -5.31 1.04
C THR A 61 19.44 -5.21 -0.02
N HIS A 62 20.25 -6.26 -0.17
CA HIS A 62 21.33 -6.30 -1.16
C HIS A 62 20.80 -6.31 -2.61
N ILE A 63 21.46 -5.56 -3.50
CA ILE A 63 21.15 -5.53 -4.93
C ILE A 63 22.27 -6.22 -5.71
N LYS A 64 21.97 -7.43 -6.20
CA LYS A 64 22.86 -8.18 -7.09
C LYS A 64 23.07 -7.38 -8.39
N GLY A 65 24.34 -7.19 -8.78
CA GLY A 65 24.73 -6.45 -9.98
C GLY A 65 25.33 -5.09 -9.68
N THR A 66 24.57 -4.19 -9.04
CA THR A 66 25.11 -2.87 -8.64
C THR A 66 25.92 -2.91 -7.35
N ASN A 67 25.85 -4.04 -6.61
CA ASN A 67 26.53 -4.25 -5.33
C ASN A 67 26.16 -3.21 -4.25
N GLY A 68 25.01 -2.56 -4.41
CA GLY A 68 24.47 -1.57 -3.48
C GLY A 68 23.42 -2.15 -2.52
N LYS A 69 22.82 -1.26 -1.71
CA LYS A 69 21.67 -1.56 -0.84
C LYS A 69 20.44 -0.79 -1.32
N SER A 70 19.29 -1.46 -1.30
CA SER A 70 17.98 -0.85 -1.62
C SER A 70 17.66 0.28 -0.64
N GLN A 71 17.06 1.34 -1.18
CA GLN A 71 16.49 2.44 -0.39
C GLN A 71 15.02 2.20 -0.02
N GLY A 72 14.51 1.00 -0.31
CA GLY A 72 13.15 0.58 -0.04
C GLY A 72 12.15 1.01 -1.12
N VAL A 73 10.88 0.87 -0.79
CA VAL A 73 9.75 1.12 -1.70
C VAL A 73 9.45 2.63 -1.87
N VAL A 74 9.73 3.44 -0.86
CA VAL A 74 9.34 4.86 -0.78
C VAL A 74 9.82 5.71 -1.98
N PRO A 75 11.08 5.61 -2.46
CA PRO A 75 11.51 6.37 -3.62
C PRO A 75 10.74 6.03 -4.90
N PHE A 76 10.35 4.76 -5.10
CA PHE A 76 9.53 4.37 -6.25
C PHE A 76 8.10 4.87 -6.13
N LEU A 77 7.54 4.87 -4.90
CA LEU A 77 6.24 5.48 -4.63
C LEU A 77 6.23 6.99 -4.92
N LYS A 78 7.34 7.70 -4.71
CA LYS A 78 7.47 9.11 -5.11
C LYS A 78 7.37 9.28 -6.63
N VAL A 79 8.00 8.40 -7.41
CA VAL A 79 7.88 8.42 -8.88
C VAL A 79 6.43 8.12 -9.32
N ALA A 80 5.78 7.15 -8.67
CA ALA A 80 4.38 6.82 -8.94
C ALA A 80 3.44 8.00 -8.58
N ASN A 81 3.67 8.67 -7.46
CA ASN A 81 2.98 9.91 -7.06
C ASN A 81 3.07 10.99 -8.15
N ASP A 82 4.29 11.28 -8.60
CA ASP A 82 4.50 12.36 -9.58
C ASP A 82 3.94 11.97 -10.96
N THR A 83 3.89 10.67 -11.27
CA THR A 83 3.21 10.14 -12.45
C THR A 83 1.69 10.35 -12.36
N ALA A 84 1.08 10.14 -11.20
CA ALA A 84 -0.34 10.39 -10.98
C ALA A 84 -0.69 11.88 -11.15
N VAL A 85 0.20 12.78 -10.70
CA VAL A 85 0.05 14.23 -10.91
C VAL A 85 0.19 14.59 -12.39
N ALA A 86 1.18 14.04 -13.08
CA ALA A 86 1.43 14.30 -14.49
C ALA A 86 0.28 13.80 -15.39
N VAL A 87 -0.29 12.63 -15.08
CA VAL A 87 -1.35 12.00 -15.86
C VAL A 87 -2.70 12.15 -15.16
N ASN A 88 -3.21 13.37 -15.17
CA ASN A 88 -4.41 13.76 -14.44
C ASN A 88 -5.73 13.46 -15.18
N GLN A 89 -5.97 12.19 -15.54
CA GLN A 89 -7.22 11.70 -16.16
C GLN A 89 -7.79 12.56 -17.31
N GLY A 90 -6.89 13.09 -18.15
CA GLY A 90 -7.25 13.98 -19.27
C GLY A 90 -7.98 15.26 -18.84
N GLY A 91 -7.75 15.74 -17.61
CA GLY A 91 -8.34 16.95 -17.03
C GLY A 91 -9.80 16.79 -16.57
N LYS A 92 -10.42 15.62 -16.75
CA LYS A 92 -11.83 15.41 -16.38
C LYS A 92 -12.02 15.24 -14.87
N ARG A 93 -11.06 14.62 -14.19
CA ARG A 93 -11.07 14.30 -12.76
C ARG A 93 -9.64 14.27 -12.23
N LYS A 94 -9.48 14.41 -10.91
CA LYS A 94 -8.19 14.18 -10.28
C LYS A 94 -7.81 12.70 -10.41
N GLY A 95 -6.60 12.43 -10.93
CA GLY A 95 -5.97 11.12 -10.85
C GLY A 95 -6.03 10.56 -9.42
N ALA A 96 -6.36 9.29 -9.30
CA ALA A 96 -6.40 8.60 -8.01
C ALA A 96 -5.64 7.29 -8.14
N MET A 97 -4.57 7.18 -7.36
CA MET A 97 -3.72 6.00 -7.26
C MET A 97 -3.63 5.62 -5.78
N CYS A 98 -3.71 4.33 -5.50
CA CYS A 98 -3.58 3.78 -4.15
C CYS A 98 -2.49 2.73 -4.12
N ALA A 99 -1.45 2.95 -3.31
CA ALA A 99 -0.46 1.92 -3.02
C ALA A 99 -0.97 1.02 -1.88
N TYR A 100 -0.80 -0.29 -2.04
CA TYR A 100 -1.05 -1.29 -1.01
C TYR A 100 0.28 -1.88 -0.56
N LEU A 101 0.43 -2.04 0.75
CA LEU A 101 1.60 -2.68 1.36
C LEU A 101 1.19 -3.60 2.50
N GLU A 102 1.76 -4.80 2.55
CA GLU A 102 1.53 -5.75 3.65
C GLU A 102 2.18 -5.31 4.96
N THR A 103 1.52 -5.60 6.07
CA THR A 103 1.88 -5.07 7.41
C THR A 103 3.21 -5.63 7.97
N TRP A 104 3.72 -6.75 7.44
CA TRP A 104 5.04 -7.28 7.81
C TRP A 104 6.17 -6.69 6.97
N HIS A 105 5.88 -5.84 5.98
CA HIS A 105 6.92 -5.29 5.12
C HIS A 105 7.88 -4.39 5.91
N LEU A 106 9.19 -4.49 5.66
CA LEU A 106 10.22 -3.74 6.39
C LEU A 106 9.99 -2.22 6.38
N ASP A 107 9.51 -1.70 5.24
CA ASP A 107 9.27 -0.27 5.04
C ASP A 107 7.88 0.20 5.54
N ILE A 108 7.11 -0.64 6.25
CA ILE A 108 5.72 -0.31 6.66
C ILE A 108 5.64 0.95 7.52
N GLU A 109 6.63 1.18 8.40
CA GLU A 109 6.60 2.34 9.28
C GLU A 109 6.73 3.65 8.50
N GLU A 110 7.59 3.68 7.47
CA GLU A 110 7.74 4.86 6.61
C GLU A 110 6.56 5.01 5.65
N PHE A 111 6.02 3.88 5.18
CA PHE A 111 4.82 3.86 4.35
C PHE A 111 3.62 4.53 5.04
N LEU A 112 3.46 4.31 6.34
CA LEU A 112 2.42 4.95 7.16
C LEU A 112 2.61 6.48 7.30
N GLU A 113 3.80 7.01 7.01
CA GLU A 113 4.08 8.45 7.12
C GLU A 113 3.99 9.21 5.81
N LEU A 114 3.79 8.52 4.68
CA LEU A 114 3.89 9.10 3.34
C LEU A 114 2.97 10.31 3.11
N ARG A 115 1.82 10.35 3.78
CA ARG A 115 0.83 11.43 3.63
C ARG A 115 0.90 12.51 4.72
N LYS A 116 1.87 12.45 5.64
CA LYS A 116 2.05 13.49 6.66
C LYS A 116 2.49 14.81 6.00
N ASN A 117 1.91 15.92 6.44
CA ASN A 117 2.26 17.26 5.93
C ASN A 117 3.66 17.75 6.38
N THR A 118 4.24 17.11 7.38
CA THR A 118 5.54 17.48 7.97
C THR A 118 6.56 16.36 7.79
N GLY A 119 7.84 16.74 7.81
CA GLY A 119 8.98 15.85 7.60
C GLY A 119 9.73 16.13 6.30
N ASP A 120 10.58 15.20 5.88
CA ASP A 120 11.33 15.29 4.62
C ASP A 120 10.42 15.00 3.42
N ASP A 121 10.24 15.99 2.53
CA ASP A 121 9.39 15.89 1.34
C ASP A 121 9.81 14.76 0.39
N ARG A 122 11.09 14.38 0.40
CA ARG A 122 11.62 13.26 -0.39
C ARG A 122 10.99 11.93 0.00
N ARG A 123 10.44 11.84 1.22
CA ARG A 123 9.74 10.65 1.76
C ARG A 123 8.25 10.90 1.93
N ARG A 124 7.64 11.75 1.08
CA ARG A 124 6.20 12.05 1.09
C ARG A 124 5.58 11.89 -0.30
N THR A 125 4.33 11.42 -0.31
CA THR A 125 3.50 11.24 -1.52
C THR A 125 2.11 11.81 -1.24
N HIS A 126 1.95 13.12 -1.40
CA HIS A 126 0.73 13.83 -1.03
C HIS A 126 -0.47 13.52 -1.95
N ASP A 127 -0.21 13.17 -3.21
CA ASP A 127 -1.22 12.95 -4.25
C ASP A 127 -1.57 11.47 -4.45
N MET A 128 -0.87 10.57 -3.76
CA MET A 128 -1.13 9.14 -3.78
C MET A 128 -1.79 8.70 -2.46
N ASN A 129 -2.81 7.84 -2.56
CA ASN A 129 -3.41 7.19 -1.41
C ASN A 129 -2.56 5.99 -0.98
N THR A 130 -2.65 5.64 0.30
CA THR A 130 -1.99 4.48 0.89
C THR A 130 -3.03 3.58 1.54
N ALA A 131 -2.82 2.28 1.47
CA ALA A 131 -3.67 1.26 2.04
C ALA A 131 -2.81 0.16 2.66
N ASN A 132 -3.22 -0.31 3.83
CA ASN A 132 -2.52 -1.39 4.53
C ASN A 132 -3.21 -2.71 4.23
N TRP A 133 -2.44 -3.68 3.76
CA TRP A 133 -2.91 -5.05 3.64
C TRP A 133 -2.57 -5.79 4.93
N ILE A 134 -3.59 -6.15 5.71
CA ILE A 134 -3.42 -6.62 7.09
C ILE A 134 -3.68 -8.14 7.16
N PRO A 135 -2.67 -8.96 7.49
CA PRO A 135 -2.89 -10.36 7.78
C PRO A 135 -3.65 -10.53 9.10
N ASP A 136 -4.54 -11.53 9.18
CA ASP A 136 -5.27 -11.85 10.41
C ASP A 136 -4.35 -12.10 11.60
N LEU A 137 -3.17 -12.69 11.35
CA LEU A 137 -2.13 -12.91 12.36
C LEU A 137 -1.68 -11.62 13.04
N PHE A 138 -1.58 -10.52 12.31
CA PHE A 138 -1.19 -9.24 12.88
C PHE A 138 -2.21 -8.80 13.93
N MET A 139 -3.51 -8.93 13.62
CA MET A 139 -4.57 -8.58 14.56
C MET A 139 -4.57 -9.50 15.79
N LYS A 140 -4.28 -10.80 15.64
CA LYS A 140 -4.06 -11.70 16.78
C LYS A 140 -2.91 -11.23 17.66
N ARG A 141 -1.78 -10.85 17.06
CA ARG A 141 -0.59 -10.35 17.76
C ARG A 141 -0.84 -9.04 18.51
N VAL A 142 -1.71 -8.16 17.97
CA VAL A 142 -2.16 -6.94 18.64
C VAL A 142 -3.00 -7.26 19.88
N VAL A 143 -3.95 -8.19 19.78
CA VAL A 143 -4.80 -8.61 20.91
C VAL A 143 -3.97 -9.29 22.01
N GLU A 144 -2.96 -10.07 21.62
CA GLU A 144 -2.04 -10.76 22.53
C GLU A 144 -0.91 -9.85 23.07
N GLU A 145 -0.88 -8.56 22.70
CA GLU A 145 0.16 -7.59 23.08
C GLU A 145 1.59 -8.09 22.81
N SER A 146 1.77 -8.74 21.67
CA SER A 146 3.00 -9.45 21.34
C SER A 146 3.87 -8.70 20.32
N VAL A 147 5.04 -9.27 20.02
CA VAL A 147 5.98 -8.74 19.04
C VAL A 147 5.52 -9.06 17.61
N TRP A 148 5.77 -8.12 16.71
CA TRP A 148 5.62 -8.27 15.26
C TRP A 148 6.98 -8.09 14.59
N THR A 149 7.27 -8.90 13.59
CA THR A 149 8.56 -8.91 12.90
C THR A 149 8.37 -8.43 11.47
N LEU A 150 9.19 -7.46 11.10
CA LEU A 150 9.22 -6.87 9.77
C LEU A 150 10.33 -7.52 8.94
N PHE A 151 10.01 -7.85 7.70
CA PHE A 151 10.88 -8.56 6.77
C PHE A 151 10.94 -7.85 5.42
N SER A 152 12.06 -8.04 4.70
CA SER A 152 12.13 -7.72 3.28
C SER A 152 11.63 -8.91 2.45
N PRO A 153 10.76 -8.71 1.43
CA PRO A 153 10.18 -9.80 0.66
C PRO A 153 11.22 -10.71 -0.05
N ASN A 154 12.45 -10.24 -0.26
CA ASN A 154 13.51 -11.06 -0.83
C ASN A 154 13.97 -12.20 0.07
N ASP A 155 13.91 -11.99 1.39
CA ASP A 155 14.29 -13.00 2.38
C ASP A 155 13.12 -13.95 2.67
N VAL A 156 11.89 -13.54 2.33
CA VAL A 156 10.63 -14.24 2.62
C VAL A 156 9.67 -14.26 1.40
N PRO A 157 10.11 -14.72 0.21
CA PRO A 157 9.40 -14.50 -1.06
C PRO A 157 7.99 -15.09 -1.09
N ASP A 158 7.77 -16.18 -0.36
CA ASP A 158 6.51 -16.92 -0.32
C ASP A 158 5.41 -16.26 0.52
N LEU A 159 5.75 -15.30 1.40
CA LEU A 159 4.78 -14.77 2.36
C LEU A 159 3.64 -14.02 1.68
N HIS A 160 3.96 -13.25 0.65
CA HIS A 160 2.99 -12.44 -0.05
C HIS A 160 1.92 -13.31 -0.74
N GLU A 161 2.30 -14.47 -1.28
CA GLU A 161 1.39 -15.39 -2.00
C GLU A 161 0.58 -16.31 -1.07
N THR A 162 0.91 -16.36 0.23
CA THR A 162 0.21 -17.17 1.22
C THR A 162 -0.76 -16.35 2.07
N TYR A 163 -1.83 -17.01 2.55
CA TYR A 163 -2.86 -16.42 3.40
C TYR A 163 -3.36 -17.43 4.44
N GLY A 164 -4.14 -16.96 5.42
CA GLY A 164 -4.68 -17.78 6.50
C GLY A 164 -3.64 -18.60 7.27
N LYS A 165 -3.95 -19.88 7.52
CA LYS A 165 -3.10 -20.77 8.32
C LYS A 165 -1.73 -21.01 7.67
N ASP A 166 -1.67 -21.03 6.34
CA ASP A 166 -0.41 -21.25 5.62
C ASP A 166 0.53 -20.06 5.78
N PHE A 167 -0.02 -18.84 5.70
CA PHE A 167 0.71 -17.62 6.03
C PHE A 167 1.21 -17.66 7.48
N GLU A 168 0.36 -18.02 8.44
CA GLU A 168 0.72 -18.09 9.86
C GLU A 168 1.89 -19.05 10.12
N ASN A 169 1.82 -20.25 9.54
CA ASN A 169 2.86 -21.26 9.66
C ASN A 169 4.19 -20.79 9.05
N LYS A 170 4.16 -20.25 7.82
CA LYS A 170 5.37 -19.76 7.15
C LYS A 170 5.97 -18.55 7.87
N TYR A 171 5.13 -17.60 8.27
CA TYR A 171 5.56 -16.39 8.97
C TYR A 171 6.24 -16.74 10.31
N CYS A 172 5.63 -17.62 11.12
CA CYS A 172 6.25 -18.08 12.37
C CYS A 172 7.56 -18.87 12.13
N ASN A 173 7.69 -19.57 11.01
CA ASN A 173 8.94 -20.22 10.63
C ASN A 173 10.04 -19.19 10.30
N TYR A 174 9.72 -18.13 9.56
CA TYR A 174 10.67 -17.05 9.27
C TYR A 174 11.09 -16.28 10.51
N GLU A 175 10.19 -16.06 11.47
CA GLU A 175 10.56 -15.50 12.78
C GLU A 175 11.59 -16.37 13.52
N LYS A 176 11.49 -17.71 13.42
CA LYS A 176 12.50 -18.63 13.99
C LYS A 176 13.83 -18.51 13.25
N LEU A 177 13.80 -18.49 11.91
CA LEU A 177 15.02 -18.36 11.09
C LEU A 177 15.74 -17.02 11.34
N ALA A 178 15.00 -15.95 11.57
CA ALA A 178 15.56 -14.66 11.98
C ALA A 178 16.27 -14.75 13.34
N LYS A 179 15.63 -15.40 14.33
CA LYS A 179 16.25 -15.62 15.66
C LYS A 179 17.48 -16.54 15.62
N GLU A 180 17.52 -17.46 14.67
CA GLU A 180 18.70 -18.30 14.39
C GLU A 180 19.83 -17.55 13.66
N GLY A 181 19.61 -16.30 13.25
CA GLY A 181 20.59 -15.48 12.53
C GLY A 181 20.71 -15.81 11.04
N LYS A 182 19.77 -16.56 10.46
CA LYS A 182 19.76 -16.87 9.02
C LYS A 182 19.18 -15.75 8.16
N ILE A 183 18.38 -14.87 8.77
CA ILE A 183 17.87 -13.64 8.15
C ILE A 183 18.46 -12.49 8.95
N GLU A 184 19.29 -11.67 8.31
CA GLU A 184 19.94 -10.53 8.97
C GLU A 184 19.09 -9.25 8.87
N ASN A 185 18.35 -9.08 7.76
CA ASN A 185 17.58 -7.86 7.49
C ASN A 185 16.13 -7.98 7.98
N TYR A 186 15.96 -7.98 9.30
CA TYR A 186 14.65 -7.97 9.94
C TYR A 186 14.61 -6.92 11.06
N LYS A 187 13.39 -6.54 11.47
CA LYS A 187 13.16 -5.63 12.59
C LYS A 187 12.00 -6.11 13.44
N GLU A 188 12.19 -6.22 14.75
CA GLU A 188 11.10 -6.50 15.69
C GLU A 188 10.50 -5.20 16.22
N VAL A 189 9.17 -5.14 16.27
CA VAL A 189 8.40 -4.01 16.77
C VAL A 189 7.24 -4.51 17.64
N SER A 190 6.74 -3.67 18.54
CA SER A 190 5.50 -3.95 19.26
C SER A 190 4.32 -3.92 18.30
N ALA A 191 3.51 -4.99 18.25
CA ALA A 191 2.32 -5.04 17.39
C ALA A 191 1.33 -3.91 17.76
N VAL A 192 1.17 -3.65 19.06
CA VAL A 192 0.30 -2.59 19.59
C VAL A 192 0.78 -1.21 19.14
N ASP A 193 2.09 -0.94 19.17
CA ASP A 193 2.62 0.36 18.78
C ASP A 193 2.54 0.57 17.27
N LEU A 194 2.78 -0.48 16.48
CA LEU A 194 2.55 -0.42 15.03
C LEU A 194 1.07 -0.19 14.72
N TRP A 195 0.16 -0.85 15.44
CA TRP A 195 -1.28 -0.64 15.28
C TRP A 195 -1.71 0.79 15.64
N LYS A 196 -1.20 1.36 16.74
CA LYS A 196 -1.41 2.77 17.08
C LYS A 196 -0.92 3.70 15.96
N LYS A 197 0.25 3.44 15.38
CA LYS A 197 0.76 4.22 14.23
C LYS A 197 -0.16 4.11 13.01
N CYS A 198 -0.68 2.91 12.72
CA CYS A 198 -1.70 2.73 11.69
C CYS A 198 -2.89 3.65 11.98
N LEU A 199 -3.50 3.53 13.16
CA LEU A 199 -4.66 4.34 13.59
C LEU A 199 -4.39 5.85 13.56
N GLU A 200 -3.21 6.31 13.96
CA GLU A 200 -2.83 7.72 13.85
C GLU A 200 -2.81 8.23 12.42
N CYS A 201 -2.33 7.40 11.48
CA CYS A 201 -2.36 7.72 10.06
C CYS A 201 -3.81 7.87 9.55
N PHE A 202 -4.73 7.02 10.01
CA PHE A 202 -6.16 7.14 9.74
C PHE A 202 -6.77 8.41 10.33
N LEU A 203 -6.56 8.67 11.62
CA LEU A 203 -7.28 9.71 12.37
C LEU A 203 -6.74 11.13 12.15
N LYS A 204 -5.43 11.33 11.95
CA LYS A 204 -4.86 12.68 11.75
C LYS A 204 -5.33 13.34 10.45
N LEU A 205 -5.89 12.58 9.51
CA LEU A 205 -6.50 13.12 8.30
C LEU A 205 -7.89 13.75 8.57
N ASP A 206 -8.56 13.42 9.67
CA ASP A 206 -9.92 13.90 9.97
C ASP A 206 -9.97 15.22 10.77
N ILE A 207 -8.93 15.57 11.54
CA ILE A 207 -8.97 16.70 12.48
C ILE A 207 -8.70 18.08 11.81
N LEU A 208 -8.24 18.13 10.56
CA LEU A 208 -7.84 19.37 9.87
C LEU A 208 -8.97 20.13 9.13
N GLY A 209 -10.25 19.80 9.36
CA GLY A 209 -11.37 20.63 8.87
C GLY A 209 -11.50 20.74 7.33
N LEU A 210 -10.86 19.84 6.58
CA LEU A 210 -11.06 19.71 5.14
C LEU A 210 -12.42 19.04 4.90
N PRO A 211 -13.23 19.52 3.95
CA PRO A 211 -14.55 18.96 3.67
C PRO A 211 -14.41 17.46 3.39
N LEU A 212 -15.28 16.65 4.00
CA LEU A 212 -15.37 15.19 3.83
C LEU A 212 -15.22 14.79 2.36
N LYS A 213 -13.98 14.56 1.95
CA LYS A 213 -13.64 13.55 0.96
C LYS A 213 -13.07 12.45 1.80
N ILE A 214 -13.87 11.42 2.02
CA ILE A 214 -13.47 10.14 2.60
C ILE A 214 -12.25 9.69 1.79
N HIS A 215 -11.04 9.97 2.29
CA HIS A 215 -9.82 9.43 1.70
C HIS A 215 -9.66 8.07 2.35
N VAL A 216 -10.28 7.07 1.72
CA VAL A 216 -10.30 5.71 2.21
C VAL A 216 -8.86 5.19 2.26
N ILE A 217 -8.31 5.05 3.46
CA ILE A 217 -7.24 4.09 3.70
C ILE A 217 -7.97 2.75 3.83
N PHE A 218 -7.70 1.83 2.90
CA PHE A 218 -8.28 0.50 2.95
C PHE A 218 -7.40 -0.39 3.84
N ALA A 219 -7.98 -0.91 4.93
CA ALA A 219 -7.48 -2.13 5.54
C ALA A 219 -8.20 -3.30 4.88
N LEU A 220 -7.50 -4.09 4.06
CA LEU A 220 -8.00 -5.35 3.54
C LEU A 220 -7.45 -6.49 4.40
N LEU A 221 -8.34 -7.29 4.98
CA LEU A 221 -7.96 -8.53 5.65
C LEU A 221 -7.60 -9.57 4.58
N LYS A 222 -6.44 -10.23 4.69
CA LYS A 222 -5.98 -11.23 3.69
C LYS A 222 -7.02 -12.32 3.38
N ASN A 223 -7.85 -12.70 4.34
CA ASN A 223 -8.84 -13.78 4.18
C ASN A 223 -10.26 -13.29 3.86
N THR A 224 -10.51 -11.99 3.93
CA THR A 224 -11.86 -11.45 3.76
C THR A 224 -11.78 -10.23 2.84
N LEU A 225 -12.54 -10.22 1.75
CA LEU A 225 -12.92 -9.00 1.01
C LEU A 225 -13.81 -8.09 1.90
N ALA A 226 -13.41 -7.86 3.14
CA ALA A 226 -13.99 -6.90 4.05
C ALA A 226 -13.22 -5.59 3.87
N LEU A 227 -13.80 -4.68 3.09
CA LEU A 227 -13.48 -3.27 3.20
C LEU A 227 -13.89 -2.83 4.60
N PHE A 228 -12.94 -2.60 5.52
CA PHE A 228 -13.21 -1.74 6.66
C PHE A 228 -13.22 -0.29 6.18
N THR A 229 -14.34 0.15 5.61
CA THR A 229 -14.70 1.57 5.71
C THR A 229 -15.22 1.76 7.12
N LEU A 230 -14.42 2.35 8.02
CA LEU A 230 -14.95 3.00 9.22
C LEU A 230 -15.79 4.19 8.75
N GLN A 231 -17.00 3.90 8.26
CA GLN A 231 -18.01 4.89 8.04
C GLN A 231 -18.54 5.23 9.43
N THR A 232 -17.90 6.20 10.08
CA THR A 232 -18.51 6.87 11.22
C THR A 232 -19.81 7.47 10.70
N TYR A 233 -20.92 6.79 10.96
CA TYR A 233 -22.23 7.40 10.96
C TYR A 233 -22.17 8.52 12.00
N ALA A 234 -21.88 9.75 11.58
CA ALA A 234 -22.23 10.91 12.35
C ALA A 234 -23.75 11.02 12.30
N PRO A 235 -24.50 10.72 13.38
CA PRO A 235 -25.90 11.11 13.42
C PRO A 235 -25.94 12.62 13.26
N ARG A 236 -26.68 13.10 12.25
CA ARG A 236 -27.10 14.50 12.16
C ARG A 236 -27.80 14.84 13.47
N LEU A 237 -27.12 15.56 14.35
CA LEU A 237 -27.78 16.35 15.37
C LEU A 237 -28.24 17.63 14.68
N LEU A 238 -29.57 17.75 14.60
CA LEU A 238 -30.30 19.00 14.44
C LEU A 238 -29.96 19.95 15.60
#